data_AF-A0A2D6GEJ0-F1
#
_entry.id   AF-A0A2D6GEJ0-F1
#
_cell.length_a   1.000
_cell.length_b   1.000
_cell.length_c   1.000
_cell.angle_alpha   90.00
_cell.angle_beta   90.00
_cell.angle_gamma   90.00
#
_symmetry.space_group_name_H-M   'P 1'
#
loop_
_entity.id
_entity.type
_entity.pdbx_description
1 polymer ?
#
loop_
_entity_poly.entity_id
_entity_poly.type
_entity_poly.pdbx_seq_one_letter_code
_entity_poly.pdbx_strand_id
1 'polypeptide(L)' 'MDWDFLEPRNLLVGSPDHVAEKVHELQEICHLEYLLAAYSHTGMPQKRTLRNLALFTTKAMPLFSELPEGPVGESYQS' A
#
# COMPACT_ATOMS: atom_id res chain seq x y z
N MET A 1 5.22 -20.99 -0.25
CA MET A 1 4.80 -20.14 0.88
C MET A 1 3.30 -20.27 1.01
N ASP A 2 2.80 -20.58 2.18
CA ASP A 2 1.37 -20.74 2.46
C ASP A 2 0.77 -19.41 2.97
N TRP A 3 -0.57 -19.35 3.04
CA TRP A 3 -1.30 -18.16 3.47
C TRP A 3 -0.95 -17.79 4.92
N ASP A 4 -0.94 -18.77 5.83
CA ASP A 4 -0.65 -18.58 7.25
C ASP A 4 0.78 -18.05 7.50
N PHE A 5 1.72 -18.35 6.60
CA PHE A 5 3.07 -17.80 6.65
C PHE A 5 3.13 -16.36 6.12
N LEU A 6 2.43 -16.06 5.02
CA LEU A 6 2.49 -14.77 4.32
C LEU A 6 1.64 -13.68 4.99
N GLU A 7 0.43 -14.03 5.43
CA GLU A 7 -0.55 -13.12 6.02
C GLU A 7 0.03 -12.24 7.14
N PRO A 8 0.67 -12.79 8.19
CA PRO A 8 1.19 -11.96 9.27
C PRO A 8 2.44 -11.14 8.91
N ARG A 9 3.15 -11.49 7.83
CA ARG A 9 4.52 -11.00 7.58
C ARG A 9 4.65 -10.06 6.39
N ASN A 10 3.82 -10.19 5.37
CA ASN A 10 4.06 -9.48 4.10
C ASN A 10 2.78 -9.07 3.34
N LEU A 11 1.58 -9.39 3.84
CA LEU A 11 0.34 -9.03 3.17
C LEU A 11 -0.27 -7.77 3.78
N LEU A 12 -0.41 -6.73 2.94
CA LEU A 12 -1.21 -5.55 3.24
C LEU A 12 -2.64 -5.76 2.74
N VAL A 13 -3.44 -6.54 3.48
CA VAL A 13 -4.80 -6.93 3.10
C VAL A 13 -5.75 -6.64 4.25
N GLY A 14 -6.85 -5.94 3.99
CA GLY A 14 -7.85 -5.61 5.00
C GLY A 14 -8.59 -4.32 4.72
N SER A 15 -9.12 -3.70 5.79
CA SER A 15 -9.65 -2.34 5.73
C SER A 15 -8.51 -1.33 5.52
N PRO A 16 -8.81 -0.10 5.05
CA PRO A 16 -7.81 0.96 4.97
C PRO A 16 -7.08 1.22 6.28
N ASP A 17 -7.80 1.22 7.41
CA ASP A 17 -7.21 1.42 8.74
C ASP A 17 -6.25 0.29 9.11
N HIS A 18 -6.65 -0.97 8.87
CA HIS A 18 -5.79 -2.11 9.14
C HIS A 18 -4.51 -2.09 8.28
N VAL A 19 -4.63 -1.72 7.01
CA VAL A 19 -3.47 -1.56 6.13
C VAL A 19 -2.55 -0.45 6.64
N ALA A 20 -3.11 0.68 7.09
CA ALA A 20 -2.31 1.78 7.64
C ALA A 20 -1.59 1.38 8.93
N GLU A 21 -2.28 0.73 9.86
CA GLU A 21 -1.68 0.18 11.09
C GLU A 21 -0.52 -0.76 10.77
N LYS A 22 -0.68 -1.65 9.76
CA LYS A 22 0.38 -2.56 9.37
C LYS A 22 1.59 -1.86 8.75
N VAL A 23 1.35 -0.79 7.97
CA VAL A 23 2.45 0.02 7.41
C VAL A 23 3.20 0.74 8.52
N HIS A 24 2.50 1.32 9.51
CA HIS A 24 3.13 1.92 10.70
C HIS A 24 3.98 0.91 11.46
N GLU A 25 3.46 -0.29 11.71
CA GLU A 25 4.23 -1.37 12.36
C GLU A 25 5.52 -1.69 11.59
N LEU A 26 5.47 -1.75 10.25
CA LEU A 26 6.65 -1.99 9.42
C LEU A 26 7.63 -0.81 9.42
N GLN A 27 7.14 0.44 9.49
CA GLN A 27 8.00 1.62 9.64
C GLN A 27 8.73 1.60 10.99
N GLU A 28 8.03 1.28 12.08
CA GLU A 28 8.59 1.24 13.42
C GLU A 28 9.58 0.08 13.63
N ILE A 29 9.20 -1.14 13.23
CA ILE A 29 9.96 -2.36 13.52
C ILE A 29 11.06 -2.60 12.49
N CYS A 30 10.76 -2.36 11.20
CA CYS A 30 11.65 -2.70 10.09
C CYS A 30 12.31 -1.49 9.44
N HIS A 31 12.06 -0.27 9.92
CA HIS A 31 12.55 0.98 9.33
C HIS A 31 12.18 1.08 7.83
N LEU A 32 10.93 0.75 7.51
CA LEU A 32 10.43 0.81 6.13
C LEU A 32 10.46 2.24 5.58
N GLU A 33 11.37 2.52 4.64
CA GLU A 33 11.47 3.82 3.97
C GLU A 33 10.62 3.89 2.69
N TYR A 34 10.54 2.79 1.94
CA TYR A 34 9.86 2.72 0.64
C TYR A 34 8.92 1.52 0.59
N LEU A 35 7.68 1.76 0.17
CA LEU A 35 6.66 0.72 -0.01
C LEU A 35 6.31 0.55 -1.49
N LEU A 36 6.57 -0.65 -2.02
CA LEU A 36 6.05 -1.08 -3.32
C LEU A 36 4.87 -2.04 -3.10
N ALA A 37 3.67 -1.60 -3.43
CA ALA A 37 2.45 -2.39 -3.25
C ALA A 37 1.97 -3.02 -4.58
N ALA A 38 1.79 -4.33 -4.58
CA ALA A 38 1.15 -5.05 -5.69
C ALA A 38 -0.38 -5.08 -5.50
N TYR A 39 -1.11 -4.51 -6.45
CA TYR A 39 -2.59 -4.41 -6.39
C TYR A 39 -3.32 -5.47 -7.23
N SER A 40 -2.58 -6.25 -7.99
CA SER A 40 -3.13 -7.23 -8.92
C SER A 40 -2.32 -8.52 -8.90
N HIS A 41 -3.01 -9.60 -9.23
CA HIS A 41 -2.43 -10.88 -9.58
C HIS A 41 -3.18 -11.44 -10.79
N THR A 42 -2.61 -12.46 -11.43
CA THR A 42 -3.24 -13.14 -12.56
C THR A 42 -4.66 -13.58 -12.21
N GLY A 43 -5.63 -13.28 -13.07
CA GLY A 43 -7.04 -13.59 -12.87
C GLY A 43 -7.85 -12.56 -12.09
N MET A 44 -7.24 -11.50 -11.55
CA MET A 44 -8.00 -10.42 -10.91
C MET A 44 -8.67 -9.51 -11.96
N PRO A 45 -9.99 -9.26 -11.88
CA PRO A 45 -10.66 -8.34 -12.79
C PRO A 45 -10.11 -6.91 -12.64
N GLN A 46 -9.82 -6.24 -13.75
CA GLN A 46 -9.31 -4.86 -13.78
C GLN A 46 -10.12 -3.90 -12.90
N LYS A 47 -11.47 -4.00 -12.92
CA LYS A 47 -12.35 -3.16 -12.09
C LYS A 47 -12.05 -3.30 -10.60
N ARG A 48 -11.70 -4.50 -10.12
CA ARG A 48 -11.30 -4.73 -8.72
C ARG A 48 -9.93 -4.14 -8.45
N THR A 49 -8.97 -4.34 -9.35
CA THR A 49 -7.63 -3.72 -9.25
C THR A 49 -7.71 -2.21 -9.11
N LEU A 50 -8.45 -1.53 -10.00
CA LEU A 50 -8.59 -0.07 -9.97
C LEU A 50 -9.32 0.42 -8.72
N ARG A 51 -10.35 -0.30 -8.26
CA ARG A 51 -11.04 0.02 -7.01
C ARG A 51 -10.11 -0.10 -5.80
N ASN A 52 -9.30 -1.15 -5.73
CA ASN A 52 -8.35 -1.35 -4.65
C ASN A 52 -7.27 -0.26 -4.65
N LEU A 53 -6.74 0.08 -5.83
CA LEU A 53 -5.79 1.18 -5.98
C LEU A 53 -6.40 2.51 -5.49
N ALA A 54 -7.63 2.84 -5.89
CA ALA A 54 -8.32 4.05 -5.45
C ALA A 54 -8.57 4.07 -3.94
N LEU A 55 -8.97 2.93 -3.34
CA LEU A 55 -9.15 2.84 -1.89
C LEU A 55 -7.84 3.03 -1.15
N PHE A 56 -6.77 2.39 -1.61
CA PHE A 56 -5.45 2.53 -0.99
C PHE A 56 -4.98 3.99 -1.03
N THR A 57 -5.00 4.64 -2.20
CA THR A 57 -4.48 6.00 -2.35
C THR A 57 -5.32 7.05 -1.64
N THR A 58 -6.64 6.88 -1.57
CA THR A 58 -7.55 7.89 -1.00
C THR A 58 -7.92 7.66 0.47
N LYS A 59 -7.76 6.43 0.98
CA LYS A 59 -8.18 6.07 2.35
C LYS A 59 -7.06 5.55 3.23
N ALA A 60 -6.14 4.74 2.69
CA ALA A 60 -5.08 4.15 3.50
C ALA A 60 -3.83 5.04 3.53
N MET A 61 -3.31 5.41 2.35
CA MET A 61 -2.06 6.16 2.20
C MET A 61 -2.00 7.45 3.05
N PRO A 62 -3.07 8.28 3.11
CA PRO A 62 -3.03 9.51 3.92
C PRO A 62 -2.86 9.28 5.42
N LEU A 63 -3.06 8.06 5.93
CA LEU A 63 -2.94 7.73 7.35
C LEU A 63 -1.49 7.42 7.76
N PHE A 64 -0.58 7.18 6.81
CA PHE A 64 0.81 6.80 7.08
C PHE A 64 1.85 7.51 6.20
N SER A 65 1.44 8.20 5.13
CA SER A 65 2.31 9.09 4.38
C SER A 65 2.00 10.53 4.75
N GLU A 66 3.00 11.26 5.24
CA GLU A 66 2.98 12.72 5.13
C GLU A 66 3.03 13.03 3.63
N LEU A 67 1.87 13.35 3.03
CA LEU A 67 1.85 13.85 1.66
C LEU A 67 2.77 15.08 1.64
N PRO A 68 3.84 15.11 0.81
CA PRO A 68 4.52 16.37 0.58
C PRO A 68 3.46 17.34 0.03
N GLU A 69 3.31 18.51 0.64
CA GLU A 69 2.59 19.62 0.01
C GLU A 69 3.36 20.02 -1.26
N GLY A 70 3.09 19.35 -2.38
CA GLY A 70 3.79 19.59 -3.64
C GLY A 70 3.03 19.00 -4.83
N PRO A 71 3.05 19.67 -6.00
CA PRO A 71 2.26 19.26 -7.15
C PRO A 71 2.72 17.89 -7.65
N VAL A 72 1.76 16.97 -7.79
CA VAL A 72 1.97 15.66 -8.41
C VAL A 72 2.17 15.88 -9.91
N GLY A 73 3.43 15.87 -10.35
CA GLY A 73 3.79 15.67 -11.74
C GLY A 73 4.81 16.65 -12.30
N GLU A 74 6.07 16.55 -11.88
CA GLU A 74 7.20 17.11 -12.64
C GLU A 74 8.53 16.52 -12.17
N SER A 75 8.73 15.21 -12.29
CA SER A 75 10.07 14.60 -12.17
C SER A 75 10.14 13.18 -12.72
N TYR A 76 9.92 13.06 -14.03
CA TYR A 76 10.54 12.00 -14.83
C TYR A 76 11.07 12.62 -16.12
N GLN A 77 12.19 13.32 -16.02
CA GLN A 77 13.13 13.49 -17.12
C GLN A 77 14.56 13.39 -16.56
N SER A 78 15.21 12.27 -16.84
CA SER A 78 16.67 12.13 -16.98
C SER A 78 16.93 10.94 -17.89
#